data_AF-A0AAJ2AJ18-F1
#
_entry.id   AF-A0AAJ2AJ18-F1
#
_cell.length_a   1.000
_cell.length_b   1.000
_cell.length_c   1.000
_cell.angle_alpha   90.00
_cell.angle_beta   90.00
_cell.angle_gamma   90.00
#
_symmetry.space_group_name_H-M   'P 1'
#
loop_
_entity.id
_entity.type
_entity.pdbx_description
1 polymer ?
#
loop_
_entity_poly.entity_id
_entity_poly.type
_entity_poly.pdbx_seq_one_letter_code
_entity_poly.pdbx_strand_id
1 'polypeptide(L)'
;MKAFCPETLEQLADRWTVLMNQLNRHGGPYPDRFFVEIAEFIQHTRHLINSDPFEHEVLQTASRLLEAGNLKMALFRLHEVIEARIEGRLF
;
A
#
# COMPACT_ATOMS: atom_id res chain seq x y z
N MET A 1 -20.79 -11.70 -14.68
CA MET A 1 -19.65 -12.12 -13.82
C MET A 1 -18.46 -11.27 -14.22
N LYS A 2 -18.07 -10.26 -13.43
CA LYS A 2 -16.82 -9.54 -13.68
C LYS A 2 -15.70 -10.49 -13.26
N ALA A 3 -14.88 -10.91 -14.21
CA ALA A 3 -13.65 -11.62 -13.91
C ALA A 3 -12.81 -10.70 -13.01
N PHE A 4 -12.61 -11.11 -11.75
CA PHE A 4 -11.58 -10.54 -10.90
C PHE A 4 -10.25 -10.99 -11.52
N CYS A 5 -9.70 -10.22 -12.46
CA CYS A 5 -8.26 -10.28 -12.67
C CYS A 5 -7.64 -9.85 -11.35
N PRO A 6 -6.83 -10.69 -10.68
CA PRO A 6 -6.05 -10.22 -9.56
C PRO A 6 -5.15 -9.10 -10.08
N GLU A 7 -5.20 -7.95 -9.41
CA GLU A 7 -4.26 -6.85 -9.63
C GLU A 7 -2.84 -7.42 -9.56
N THR A 8 -1.99 -7.16 -10.56
CA THR A 8 -0.60 -7.65 -10.53
C THR A 8 0.27 -6.80 -9.60
N LEU A 9 1.45 -7.27 -9.21
CA LEU A 9 2.37 -6.50 -8.37
C LEU A 9 2.78 -5.18 -9.05
N GLU A 10 2.94 -5.18 -10.36
CA GLU A 10 3.26 -4.00 -11.17
C GLU A 10 2.12 -2.98 -11.14
N GLN A 11 0.87 -3.44 -11.26
CA GLN A 11 -0.30 -2.57 -11.14
C GLN A 11 -0.42 -1.97 -9.74
N LEU A 12 -0.05 -2.73 -8.71
CA LEU A 12 0.00 -2.26 -7.33
C LEU A 12 1.09 -1.20 -7.14
N ALA A 13 2.26 -1.35 -7.77
CA ALA A 13 3.33 -0.34 -7.77
C ALA A 13 2.94 0.94 -8.53
N ASP A 14 2.24 0.82 -9.66
CA ASP A 14 1.69 1.96 -10.39
C ASP A 14 0.68 2.72 -9.52
N ARG A 15 -0.23 1.99 -8.86
CA ARG A 15 -1.21 2.58 -7.94
C ARG A 15 -0.54 3.27 -6.74
N TRP A 16 0.50 2.66 -6.19
CA TRP A 16 1.34 3.30 -5.16
C TRP A 16 1.89 4.64 -5.63
N THR A 17 2.46 4.67 -6.85
CA THR A 17 3.05 5.88 -7.43
C THR A 17 2.02 6.99 -7.56
N VAL A 18 0.80 6.67 -8.00
CA VAL A 18 -0.29 7.63 -8.09
C VAL A 18 -0.68 8.18 -6.72
N LEU A 19 -0.91 7.30 -5.73
CA LEU A 19 -1.29 7.71 -4.37
C LEU A 19 -0.21 8.58 -3.73
N MET A 20 1.06 8.19 -3.85
CA MET A 20 2.18 8.95 -3.28
C MET A 20 2.30 10.33 -3.93
N ASN A 21 2.12 10.42 -5.25
CA ASN A 21 2.09 11.70 -5.96
C ASN A 21 0.93 12.60 -5.52
N GLN A 22 -0.26 12.03 -5.28
CA GLN A 22 -1.40 12.78 -4.77
C GLN A 22 -1.13 13.31 -3.35
N LEU A 23 -0.61 12.47 -2.44
CA LEU A 23 -0.25 12.89 -1.08
C LEU A 23 0.87 13.94 -1.07
N ASN A 24 1.83 13.86 -2.01
CA ASN A 24 2.91 14.82 -2.11
C ASN A 24 2.47 16.20 -2.62
N ARG A 25 1.45 16.23 -3.47
CA ARG A 25 0.87 17.48 -4.00
C ARG A 25 -0.15 18.10 -3.04
N HIS A 26 -0.65 17.33 -2.07
CA HIS A 26 -1.62 17.82 -1.10
C HIS A 26 -0.94 18.66 -0.01
N GLY A 27 -1.42 19.89 0.16
CA GLY A 27 -1.01 20.79 1.24
C GLY A 27 -2.05 20.80 2.36
N GLY A 28 -1.61 20.63 3.61
CA GLY A 28 -2.48 20.63 4.78
C GLY A 28 -3.01 19.25 5.18
N PRO A 29 -4.03 19.20 6.07
CA PRO A 29 -4.60 17.94 6.55
C PRO A 29 -5.15 17.10 5.40
N TYR A 30 -4.94 15.78 5.46
CA TYR A 30 -5.44 14.88 4.43
C TYR A 30 -6.96 14.73 4.51
N PRO A 31 -7.69 14.85 3.39
CA PRO A 31 -9.11 14.50 3.34
C PRO A 31 -9.34 13.00 3.59
N ASP A 32 -10.49 12.67 4.18
CA ASP A 32 -10.90 11.30 4.53
C ASP A 32 -10.79 10.30 3.37
N ARG A 33 -11.00 10.76 2.13
CA ARG A 33 -10.84 9.92 0.93
C ARG A 33 -9.46 9.25 0.86
N PHE A 34 -8.39 9.93 1.27
CA PHE A 34 -7.06 9.34 1.24
C PHE A 34 -6.91 8.22 2.27
N PHE A 35 -7.59 8.33 3.41
CA PHE A 35 -7.59 7.27 4.41
C PHE A 35 -8.29 6.02 3.87
N VAL A 36 -9.43 6.19 3.20
CA VAL A 36 -10.17 5.09 2.58
C VAL A 36 -9.35 4.44 1.46
N GLU A 37 -8.80 5.24 0.54
CA GLU A 37 -8.01 4.73 -0.58
C GLU A 37 -6.75 3.97 -0.12
N ILE A 38 -6.09 4.44 0.94
CA ILE A 38 -4.91 3.77 1.50
C ILE A 38 -5.30 2.52 2.30
N ALA A 39 -6.44 2.52 2.99
CA ALA A 39 -6.97 1.31 3.64
C ALA A 39 -7.24 0.20 2.62
N GLU A 40 -7.90 0.54 1.51
CA GLU A 40 -8.15 -0.39 0.41
C GLU A 40 -6.83 -0.88 -0.22
N PHE A 41 -5.88 0.03 -0.40
CA PHE A 41 -4.55 -0.31 -0.92
C PHE A 41 -3.83 -1.31 -0.01
N ILE A 42 -3.79 -1.09 1.31
CA ILE A 42 -3.24 -2.03 2.30
C ILE A 42 -3.91 -3.40 2.21
N GLN A 43 -5.25 -3.43 2.08
CA GLN A 43 -6.00 -4.68 1.97
C GLN A 43 -5.65 -5.46 0.70
N HIS A 44 -5.50 -4.75 -0.44
CA HIS A 44 -5.09 -5.36 -1.70
C HIS A 44 -3.66 -5.90 -1.62
N THR A 45 -2.72 -5.11 -1.09
CA THR A 45 -1.34 -5.56 -0.87
C THR A 45 -1.31 -6.82 0.00
N ARG A 46 -2.10 -6.85 1.09
CA ARG A 46 -2.21 -8.03 1.96
C ARG A 46 -2.70 -9.27 1.23
N HIS A 47 -3.69 -9.12 0.34
CA HIS A 47 -4.23 -10.25 -0.40
C HIS A 47 -3.21 -10.87 -1.35
N LEU A 48 -2.39 -10.04 -1.99
CA LEU A 48 -1.35 -10.50 -2.92
C LEU A 48 -0.15 -11.14 -2.21
N ILE A 49 0.11 -10.72 -0.97
CA ILE A 49 1.35 -11.02 -0.24
C ILE A 49 1.15 -12.06 0.87
N ASN A 50 -0.05 -12.65 0.95
CA ASN A 50 -0.63 -13.41 2.07
C ASN A 50 0.19 -14.63 2.60
N SER A 51 1.34 -14.96 2.02
CA SER A 51 2.18 -16.11 2.40
C SER A 51 3.41 -15.78 3.26
N ASP A 52 3.74 -14.50 3.46
CA ASP A 52 4.97 -14.10 4.18
C ASP A 52 4.66 -13.45 5.55
N PRO A 53 5.17 -14.02 6.66
CA PRO A 53 4.98 -13.49 8.01
C PRO A 53 5.67 -12.12 8.25
N PHE A 54 6.85 -11.88 7.68
CA PHE A 54 7.59 -10.63 7.88
C PHE A 54 6.90 -9.47 7.18
N GLU A 55 6.42 -9.71 5.96
CA GLU A 55 5.67 -8.71 5.21
C GLU A 55 4.31 -8.40 5.87
N HIS A 56 3.74 -9.38 6.58
CA HIS A 56 2.55 -9.16 7.41
C HIS A 56 2.78 -8.15 8.55
N GLU A 57 3.97 -8.15 9.17
CA GLU A 57 4.32 -7.15 10.19
C GLU A 57 4.44 -5.75 9.57
N VAL A 58 4.98 -5.65 8.35
CA VAL A 58 5.07 -4.38 7.62
C VAL A 58 3.66 -3.87 7.29
N LEU A 59 2.76 -4.74 6.83
CA LEU A 59 1.35 -4.41 6.56
C LEU A 59 0.59 -3.98 7.84
N GLN A 60 0.88 -4.63 8.97
CA GLN A 60 0.32 -4.23 10.26
C GLN A 60 0.85 -2.84 10.67
N THR A 61 2.14 -2.59 10.46
CA THR A 61 2.75 -1.28 10.71
C THR A 61 2.13 -0.18 9.84
N ALA A 62 1.93 -0.45 8.55
CA ALA A 62 1.27 0.47 7.63
C ALA A 62 -0.17 0.79 8.08
N SER A 63 -0.90 -0.20 8.60
CA SER A 63 -2.26 -0.01 9.14
C SER A 63 -2.25 0.92 10.37
N ARG A 64 -1.31 0.74 11.30
CA ARG A 64 -1.16 1.63 12.47
C ARG A 64 -0.78 3.07 12.06
N LEU A 65 0.07 3.21 11.04
CA LEU A 65 0.45 4.52 10.51
C LEU A 65 -0.72 5.23 9.86
N LEU A 66 -1.57 4.50 9.14
CA LEU A 66 -2.83 5.01 8.58
C LEU A 66 -3.75 5.54 9.68
N GLU A 67 -3.99 4.75 10.73
CA GLU A 67 -4.82 5.15 11.88
C GLU A 67 -4.27 6.40 12.59
N ALA A 68 -2.95 6.56 12.63
CA ALA A 68 -2.28 7.72 13.20
C ALA A 68 -2.23 8.94 12.25
N GLY A 69 -2.78 8.86 11.03
CA GLY A 69 -2.74 9.93 10.03
C GLY A 69 -1.40 10.09 9.30
N ASN A 70 -0.45 9.18 9.51
CA ASN A 70 0.88 9.18 8.89
C ASN A 70 0.85 8.52 7.49
N LEU A 71 -0.01 9.04 6.60
CA LEU A 71 -0.34 8.42 5.31
C LEU A 71 0.88 8.19 4.40
N LYS A 72 1.78 9.17 4.31
CA LYS A 72 3.02 9.04 3.52
C LYS A 72 3.92 7.92 4.04
N MET A 73 4.03 7.79 5.37
CA MET A 73 4.85 6.75 5.97
C MET A 73 4.20 5.37 5.78
N ALA A 74 2.87 5.29 5.87
CA ALA A 74 2.13 4.07 5.56
C ALA A 74 2.42 3.61 4.12
N LEU A 75 2.32 4.52 3.14
CA LEU A 75 2.66 4.22 1.75
C LEU A 75 4.14 3.85 1.58
N PHE A 76 5.07 4.54 2.24
CA PHE A 76 6.50 4.21 2.14
C PHE A 76 6.77 2.76 2.57
N ARG A 77 6.18 2.31 3.68
CA ARG A 77 6.31 0.92 4.14
C ARG A 77 5.75 -0.10 3.15
N LEU A 78 4.63 0.22 2.51
CA LEU A 78 4.05 -0.66 1.50
C LEU A 78 4.93 -0.75 0.26
N HIS A 79 5.58 0.34 -0.13
CA HIS A 79 6.50 0.35 -1.27
C HIS A 79 7.67 -0.62 -1.07
N GLU A 80 8.27 -0.63 0.13
CA GLU A 80 9.38 -1.54 0.45
C GLU A 80 8.99 -3.00 0.16
N VAL A 81 7.77 -3.39 0.55
CA VAL A 81 7.26 -4.74 0.34
C VAL A 81 6.96 -5.02 -1.13
N ILE A 82 6.31 -4.08 -1.81
CA ILE A 82 5.94 -4.24 -3.22
C ILE A 82 7.19 -4.36 -4.11
N GLU A 83 8.17 -3.49 -3.90
CA GLU A 83 9.43 -3.51 -4.65
C GLU A 83 10.22 -4.79 -4.40
N ALA A 84 10.35 -5.22 -3.14
CA ALA A 84 11.04 -6.47 -2.82
C ALA A 84 10.39 -7.67 -3.54
N ARG A 85 9.05 -7.71 -3.61
CA ARG A 85 8.31 -8.73 -4.34
C ARG A 85 8.53 -8.67 -5.85
N ILE A 86 8.53 -7.48 -6.44
CA ILE A 86 8.79 -7.28 -7.88
C ILE A 86 10.22 -7.71 -8.23
N GLU A 87 11.20 -7.34 -7.39
CA GLU A 87 12.60 -7.68 -7.59
C GLU A 87 12.94 -9.14 -7.25
N GLY A 88 11.98 -9.91 -6.71
CA GLY A 88 12.22 -11.28 -6.23
C GLY A 88 13.15 -11.36 -5.02
N ARG A 89 13.28 -10.27 -4.25
CA ARG A 89 14.05 -10.23 -3.01
C ARG A 89 13.15 -10.70 -1.87
N LEU A 90 13.58 -11.74 -1.17
CA LEU A 90 12.91 -12.18 0.07
C LEU A 90 13.38 -11.30 1.23
N PHE A 91 12.45 -10.96 2.13
CA PHE A 91 12.75 -10.34 3.43
C PHE A 91 13.34 -11.34 4.41
#